data_AF-A0A9E5ISH4-F1
#
_entry.id   AF-A0A9E5ISH4-F1
#
_cell.length_a   1.000
_cell.length_b   1.000
_cell.length_c   1.000
_cell.angle_alpha   90.00
_cell.angle_beta   90.00
_cell.angle_gamma   90.00
#
_symmetry.space_group_name_H-M   'P 1'
#
loop_
_entity.id
_entity.type
_entity.pdbx_description
1 polymer ?
#
loop_
_entity_poly.entity_id
_entity_poly.type
_entity_poly.pdbx_seq_one_letter_code
_entity_poly.pdbx_strand_id
1 'polypeptide(L)'
;MKTYQIATIPGDGIGKEVIPAGQQVMEALAKVCGSFKFEFENFGWGGDYYREHGVMMPGDGLNALRAKDAILFGSAGDPHIPDHITLWGLRLKICQGFDQYANVRPT
;
A
#
# COMPACT_ATOMS: atom_id res chain seq x y z
N MET A 1 -24.55 -1.25 -6.42
CA MET A 1 -23.48 -1.95 -5.68
C MET A 1 -22.30 -1.00 -5.59
N LYS A 2 -21.90 -0.59 -4.39
CA LYS A 2 -20.80 0.38 -4.21
C LYS A 2 -19.47 -0.28 -4.55
N THR A 3 -18.59 0.45 -5.23
CA THR A 3 -17.23 0.00 -5.56
C THR A 3 -16.25 0.78 -4.72
N TYR A 4 -15.38 0.08 -4.00
CA TYR A 4 -14.28 0.69 -3.27
C TYR A 4 -12.99 0.50 -4.06
N GLN A 5 -12.33 1.61 -4.38
CA GLN A 5 -11.04 1.66 -5.06
C GLN A 5 -9.91 1.58 -4.03
N ILE A 6 -9.17 0.47 -4.03
CA ILE A 6 -8.13 0.20 -3.04
C ILE A 6 -6.77 0.21 -3.74
N ALA A 7 -5.86 1.09 -3.32
CA ALA A 7 -4.46 0.97 -3.68
C ALA A 7 -3.83 -0.18 -2.88
N THR A 8 -3.19 -1.13 -3.55
CA THR A 8 -2.38 -2.14 -2.88
C THR A 8 -0.91 -1.80 -3.04
N ILE A 9 -0.19 -1.70 -1.94
CA ILE A 9 1.25 -1.47 -1.91
C ILE A 9 1.87 -2.59 -1.09
N PRO A 10 2.21 -3.74 -1.72
CA PRO A 10 2.81 -4.86 -1.00
C PRO A 10 4.14 -4.49 -0.34
N GLY A 11 4.92 -3.62 -1.00
CA GLY A 11 6.21 -3.18 -0.50
C GLY A 11 7.24 -4.31 -0.51
N ASP A 12 7.90 -4.50 0.62
CA ASP A 12 9.09 -5.33 0.76
C ASP A 12 8.85 -6.58 1.60
N GLY A 13 9.70 -7.61 1.40
CA GLY A 13 9.67 -8.85 2.18
C GLY A 13 8.29 -9.51 2.21
N ILE A 14 7.83 -9.86 3.41
CA ILE A 14 6.57 -10.58 3.64
C ILE A 14 5.34 -9.82 3.16
N GLY A 15 5.42 -8.50 2.96
CA GLY A 15 4.35 -7.70 2.40
C GLY A 15 3.85 -8.22 1.04
N LYS A 16 4.76 -8.80 0.23
CA LYS A 16 4.44 -9.43 -1.06
C LYS A 16 3.65 -10.72 -0.93
N GLU A 17 3.69 -11.37 0.23
CA GLU A 17 2.96 -12.61 0.52
C GLU A 17 1.61 -12.31 1.18
N VAL A 18 1.59 -11.41 2.17
CA VAL A 18 0.39 -11.17 2.99
C VAL A 18 -0.65 -10.27 2.33
N ILE A 19 -0.25 -9.33 1.47
CA ILE A 19 -1.22 -8.45 0.78
C ILE A 19 -2.13 -9.23 -0.18
N PRO A 20 -1.61 -10.11 -1.07
CA PRO A 20 -2.47 -10.94 -1.91
C PRO A 20 -3.42 -11.83 -1.11
N ALA A 21 -2.97 -12.41 0.01
CA ALA A 21 -3.83 -13.20 0.90
C ALA A 21 -4.96 -12.34 1.51
N GLY A 22 -4.66 -11.11 1.93
CA GLY A 22 -5.66 -10.15 2.41
C GLY A 22 -6.71 -9.81 1.34
N GLN A 23 -6.28 -9.60 0.09
CA GLN A 23 -7.21 -9.35 -1.03
C GLN A 23 -8.18 -10.52 -1.24
N GLN A 24 -7.71 -11.77 -1.18
CA GLN A 24 -8.57 -12.95 -1.30
C GLN A 24 -9.68 -12.97 -0.24
N VAL A 25 -9.35 -12.63 1.01
CA VAL A 25 -10.33 -12.55 2.11
C VAL A 25 -11.34 -11.42 1.87
N MET A 26 -10.87 -10.24 1.44
CA MET A 26 -11.73 -9.10 1.11
C MET A 26 -12.70 -9.42 -0.04
N GLU A 27 -12.23 -10.11 -1.07
CA GLU A 27 -13.07 -10.56 -2.18
C GLU A 27 -14.11 -11.60 -1.75
N ALA A 28 -13.71 -12.56 -0.91
CA ALA A 28 -14.64 -13.54 -0.36
C ALA A 28 -15.74 -12.85 0.47
N LEU A 29 -15.38 -11.89 1.31
CA LEU A 29 -16.32 -11.07 2.08
C LEU A 29 -17.29 -10.31 1.17
N ALA A 30 -16.78 -9.62 0.14
CA ALA A 30 -17.61 -8.88 -0.81
C ALA A 30 -18.62 -9.79 -1.52
N LYS A 31 -18.20 -11.00 -1.92
CA LYS A 31 -19.09 -12.02 -2.53
C LYS A 31 -20.19 -12.47 -1.59
N VAL A 32 -19.88 -12.70 -0.31
CA VAL A 32 -20.87 -13.13 0.70
C VAL A 32 -21.86 -12.01 1.02
N CYS A 33 -21.39 -10.76 1.15
CA CYS A 33 -22.25 -9.62 1.50
C CYS A 33 -23.12 -9.14 0.33
N GLY A 34 -22.62 -9.20 -0.92
CA GLY A 34 -23.36 -8.82 -2.12
C GLY A 34 -23.73 -7.33 -2.28
N SER A 35 -23.41 -6.47 -1.30
CA SER A 35 -23.78 -5.04 -1.30
C SER A 35 -22.68 -4.11 -1.83
N PHE A 36 -21.43 -4.59 -1.87
CA PHE A 36 -20.26 -3.85 -2.34
C PHE A 36 -19.26 -4.76 -3.07
N LYS A 37 -18.32 -4.14 -3.80
CA LYS A 37 -17.15 -4.78 -4.41
C LYS A 37 -15.89 -3.97 -4.14
N PHE A 38 -14.74 -4.62 -4.27
CA PHE A 38 -13.42 -3.98 -4.27
C PHE A 38 -12.84 -4.01 -5.69
N GLU A 39 -12.17 -2.92 -6.07
CA GLU A 39 -11.29 -2.86 -7.23
C GLU A 39 -9.91 -2.49 -6.73
N PHE A 40 -8.93 -3.35 -7.02
CA PHE A 40 -7.55 -3.19 -6.54
C PHE A 40 -6.66 -2.67 -7.66
N GLU A 41 -5.85 -1.66 -7.36
CA GLU A 41 -4.74 -1.25 -8.22
C GLU A 41 -3.42 -1.50 -7.48
N ASN A 42 -2.54 -2.29 -8.10
CA ASN A 42 -1.29 -2.70 -7.49
C ASN A 42 -0.14 -1.76 -7.86
N PHE A 43 0.50 -1.21 -6.84
CA PHE A 43 1.67 -0.36 -6.96
C PHE A 43 2.89 -1.12 -6.47
N GLY A 44 3.79 -1.47 -7.40
CA GLY A 44 5.04 -2.20 -7.11
C GLY A 44 6.11 -1.37 -6.41
N TRP A 45 5.72 -0.37 -5.62
CA TRP A 45 6.63 0.53 -4.90
C TRP A 45 7.28 -0.18 -3.72
N GLY A 46 8.55 0.12 -3.44
CA GLY A 46 9.37 -0.62 -2.49
C GLY A 46 10.84 -0.63 -2.89
N GLY A 47 11.62 -1.50 -2.25
CA GLY A 47 13.03 -1.70 -2.50
C GLY A 47 13.34 -2.20 -3.92
N ASP A 48 12.46 -2.99 -4.54
CA ASP A 48 12.61 -3.39 -5.96
C ASP A 48 12.49 -2.16 -6.87
N TYR A 49 11.48 -1.32 -6.64
CA TYR A 49 11.30 -0.07 -7.36
C TYR A 49 12.50 0.87 -7.15
N TYR A 50 13.04 0.92 -5.94
CA TYR A 50 14.26 1.67 -5.65
C TYR A 50 15.49 1.15 -6.40
N ARG A 51 15.67 -0.17 -6.51
CA ARG A 51 16.77 -0.76 -7.28
C ARG A 51 16.69 -0.39 -8.76
N GLU A 52 15.47 -0.30 -9.31
CA GLU A 52 15.26 0.05 -10.72
C GLU A 52 15.35 1.56 -10.99
N HIS A 53 14.84 2.39 -10.07
CA HIS A 53 14.60 3.81 -10.32
C HIS A 53 15.37 4.78 -9.41
N GLY A 54 16.05 4.28 -8.38
CA GLY A 54 16.77 5.09 -7.38
C GLY A 54 15.86 5.84 -6.39
N VAL A 55 14.55 5.61 -6.43
CA VAL A 55 13.54 6.19 -5.52
C VAL A 55 12.54 5.10 -5.10
N MET A 56 11.95 5.18 -3.90
CA MET A 56 11.04 4.13 -3.41
C MET A 56 9.66 4.14 -4.06
N MET A 57 9.23 5.29 -4.57
CA MET A 57 7.98 5.51 -5.32
C MET A 57 8.17 6.75 -6.21
N PRO A 58 7.36 6.92 -7.27
CA PRO A 58 7.37 8.13 -8.10
C PRO A 58 7.27 9.42 -7.27
N GLY A 59 7.88 10.50 -7.78
CA GLY A 59 7.84 11.82 -7.16
C GLY A 59 6.40 12.28 -6.86
N ASP A 60 5.53 12.08 -7.83
CA ASP A 60 4.10 12.39 -7.86
C ASP A 60 3.20 11.24 -7.42
N GLY A 61 3.73 10.16 -6.85
CA GLY A 61 2.95 8.95 -6.55
C GLY A 61 1.77 9.18 -5.60
N LEU A 62 1.80 10.23 -4.77
CA LEU A 62 0.64 10.62 -3.95
C LEU A 62 -0.60 10.98 -4.80
N ASN A 63 -0.42 11.48 -6.02
CA ASN A 63 -1.53 11.79 -6.92
C ASN A 63 -2.27 10.52 -7.34
N ALA A 64 -1.54 9.44 -7.64
CA ALA A 64 -2.15 8.14 -7.98
C ALA A 64 -2.94 7.56 -6.80
N LEU A 65 -2.45 7.73 -5.57
CA LEU A 65 -3.13 7.26 -4.36
C LEU A 65 -4.32 8.13 -3.96
N ARG A 66 -4.30 9.44 -4.27
CA ARG A 66 -5.35 10.39 -3.85
C ARG A 66 -6.74 10.07 -4.42
N ALA A 67 -6.79 9.40 -5.57
CA ALA A 67 -8.04 8.99 -6.20
C ALA A 67 -8.62 7.68 -5.61
N LYS A 68 -7.97 7.09 -4.61
CA LYS A 68 -8.37 5.81 -4.00
C LYS A 68 -9.10 6.04 -2.69
N ASP A 69 -10.02 5.15 -2.36
CA ASP A 69 -10.77 5.19 -1.11
C ASP A 69 -9.91 4.79 0.10
N ALA A 70 -8.95 3.89 -0.10
CA ALA A 70 -8.01 3.46 0.92
C ALA A 70 -6.72 2.88 0.34
N ILE A 71 -5.71 2.73 1.19
CA ILE A 71 -4.43 2.07 0.90
C ILE A 71 -4.33 0.81 1.76
N LEU A 72 -4.18 -0.34 1.11
CA LEU A 72 -3.79 -1.60 1.73
C LEU A 72 -2.27 -1.77 1.59
N PHE A 73 -1.56 -1.46 2.67
CA PHE A 73 -0.10 -1.39 2.71
C PHE A 73 0.50 -2.60 3.43
N GLY A 74 1.52 -3.22 2.84
CA GLY A 74 2.28 -4.33 3.43
C GLY A 74 3.38 -3.83 4.36
N SER A 75 4.63 -4.02 3.96
CA SER A 75 5.81 -3.64 4.75
C SER A 75 6.80 -2.81 3.92
N ALA A 76 7.59 -1.97 4.58
CA ALA A 76 8.69 -1.25 3.96
C ALA A 76 9.97 -1.53 4.75
N GLY A 77 11.04 -1.88 4.06
CA GLY A 77 12.32 -2.21 4.68
C GLY A 77 13.06 -3.29 3.91
N ASP A 78 14.37 -3.11 3.75
CA ASP A 78 15.24 -4.03 3.02
C ASP A 78 16.63 -3.99 3.68
N PRO A 79 17.24 -5.14 4.04
CA PRO A 79 18.55 -5.17 4.70
C PRO A 79 19.69 -4.49 3.90
N HIS A 80 19.52 -4.31 2.59
CA HIS A 80 20.51 -3.72 1.71
C HIS A 80 20.22 -2.25 1.36
N ILE A 81 19.11 -1.68 1.83
CA ILE A 81 18.75 -0.28 1.60
C ILE A 81 18.65 0.42 2.96
N PRO A 82 19.39 1.51 3.20
CA PRO A 82 19.30 2.24 4.46
C PRO A 82 17.87 2.58 4.87
N ASP A 83 17.51 2.36 6.13
CA ASP A 83 16.15 2.57 6.65
C ASP A 83 15.60 3.97 6.41
N HIS A 84 16.46 5.00 6.46
CA HIS A 84 16.00 6.36 6.18
C HIS A 84 15.52 6.51 4.72
N ILE A 85 16.06 5.74 3.78
CA ILE A 85 15.60 5.73 2.39
C ILE A 85 14.27 4.99 2.29
N THR A 86 14.17 3.77 2.86
CA THR A 86 12.97 2.94 2.73
C THR A 86 11.76 3.58 3.43
N LEU A 87 11.95 4.13 4.63
CA LEU A 87 10.88 4.72 5.42
C LEU A 87 10.49 6.12 4.91
N TRP A 88 11.45 7.02 4.68
CA TRP A 88 11.14 8.39 4.22
C TRP A 88 10.73 8.44 2.76
N GLY A 89 11.24 7.53 1.93
CA GLY A 89 10.89 7.46 0.52
C GLY A 89 9.49 6.92 0.25
N LEU A 90 8.91 6.14 1.18
CA LEU A 90 7.63 5.46 0.97
C LEU A 90 6.63 5.70 2.12
N ARG A 91 6.80 5.02 3.26
CA ARG A 91 5.78 4.97 4.32
C ARG A 91 5.56 6.33 4.99
N LEU A 92 6.61 7.10 5.25
CA LEU A 92 6.46 8.44 5.83
C LEU A 92 6.03 9.48 4.78
N LYS A 93 6.48 9.34 3.52
CA LYS A 93 6.01 10.19 2.41
C LYS A 93 4.51 10.11 2.22
N ILE A 94 3.95 8.90 2.24
CA ILE A 94 2.49 8.67 2.24
C ILE A 94 1.86 9.25 3.52
N CYS A 95 2.45 8.90 4.66
CA CYS A 95 2.09 9.34 6.01
C CYS A 95 1.76 10.84 6.12
N GLN A 96 2.80 11.61 5.84
CA GLN A 96 2.81 13.06 5.94
C GLN A 96 2.06 13.68 4.75
N GLY A 97 2.15 13.09 3.56
CA GLY A 97 1.49 13.59 2.35
C GLY A 97 -0.04 13.53 2.40
N PHE A 98 -0.62 12.66 3.22
CA PHE A 98 -2.06 12.53 3.44
C PHE A 98 -2.53 12.95 4.83
N ASP A 99 -1.65 13.52 5.65
CA ASP A 99 -1.95 13.91 7.02
C ASP A 99 -2.60 12.77 7.85
N GLN A 100 -2.06 11.55 7.74
CA GLN A 100 -2.57 10.41 8.51
C GLN A 100 -2.03 10.46 9.95
N TYR A 101 -2.47 11.46 10.71
CA TYR A 101 -2.00 11.74 12.06
C TYR A 101 -2.48 10.72 13.11
N ALA A 102 -3.63 10.06 12.86
CA ALA A 102 -4.23 9.12 13.79
C ALA A 102 -3.78 7.68 13.48
N ASN A 103 -3.12 7.04 14.46
CA ASN A 103 -2.71 5.65 14.37
C ASN A 103 -3.44 4.80 15.42
N VAL A 104 -4.31 3.89 14.96
CA VAL A 104 -5.11 3.02 15.82
C VAL A 104 -4.53 1.60 15.78
N ARG A 105 -4.19 1.04 16.94
CA ARG A 105 -3.61 -0.31 17.09
C ARG A 105 -4.37 -1.11 18.16
N PRO A 106 -5.43 -1.86 17.76
CA PRO A 106 -6.15 -2.75 18.68
C PRO A 106 -5.24 -3.85 19.24
N THR A 107 -5.49 -4.29 20.49
CA THR A 107 -4.80 -5.37 21.19
C THR A 107 -5.74 -6.54 21.47
#